data_AF-A0A2R8BGL2-F1
#
_entry.id   AF-A0A2R8BGL2-F1
#
_cell.length_a   1.000
_cell.length_b   1.000
_cell.length_c   1.000
_cell.angle_alpha   90.00
_cell.angle_beta   90.00
_cell.angle_gamma   90.00
#
_symmetry.space_group_name_H-M   'P 1'
#
loop_
_entity.id
_entity.type
_entity.pdbx_description
1 polymer ?
#
loop_
_entity_poly.entity_id
_entity_poly.type
_entity_poly.pdbx_seq_one_letter_code
_entity_poly.pdbx_strand_id
1 'polypeptide(L)'
;MTDVQDTTIVSAAIYPPIGVCRVGNSPSEFYIGPEVNEPAPLPPGSYRDDSGRIKREAARFRIYGMNAAGQAVAELTADTADIEWQVALANQKSSWYEFQLAQDVPEAAQAAPSVKRNLAVADRDSLTIAPSPQSVSGTNHKGESTKFDDGTCFGQRVYLGELHTDDVGRLIVLGGHGKAASNDDSPAITFANNEGWYDDTSDGPVTATVTMEGVQLDVAPAWVICAPPNYGPQIKSVRTMWDLMRDTAVSAKMLDRPAKPSFQHDIRPIFERMTELQWVNAGFAAAFGFEGPFDFSSPEWLARLNDATDTGAETRRVLYNNFRVFDRDSKSPVPWPWLYGDAMNVPPADTPRQHTTLSDLQMGFLAQWVEGDFIADYDPDACPPASIDAVPVADQPDMLTRAAMEFCLADAFHPGCEMTWPMRQAGMYASAFRLKARDGAEPDYGQELTPIWDAPGGPVNGGQSPGSITRWMAVPWQTDTASCRSGYTKAYDPYVPTFWPARVPNEVVSAEAYSVITDTSASMQDRIAAFTNRADWLEPLGPDKYYQHQINHMIHHFDQMGIVEVHPGPEGSSDAFPATIQVSDQPQKTRLMAMAKGAAPQGRSDLSHIDKVQRLPVKGG
;
A
#
# COMPACT_ATOMS: atom_id res chain seq x y z
N MET A 1 -40.98 -20.08 3.44
CA MET A 1 -41.45 -18.70 3.66
C MET A 1 -40.48 -17.84 2.88
N THR A 2 -40.96 -17.09 1.88
CA THR A 2 -40.12 -16.13 1.16
C THR A 2 -39.76 -15.04 2.15
N ASP A 3 -38.50 -14.99 2.53
CA ASP A 3 -37.96 -13.95 3.41
C ASP A 3 -38.11 -12.63 2.66
N VAL A 4 -39.01 -11.76 3.13
CA VAL A 4 -39.19 -10.44 2.53
C VAL A 4 -38.01 -9.61 3.04
N GLN A 5 -37.02 -9.38 2.19
CA GLN A 5 -35.86 -8.58 2.52
C GLN A 5 -36.32 -7.17 2.90
N ASP A 6 -35.97 -6.72 4.11
CA ASP A 6 -36.30 -5.37 4.57
C ASP A 6 -35.49 -4.35 3.77
N THR A 7 -36.18 -3.57 2.94
CA THR A 7 -35.63 -2.52 2.08
C THR A 7 -35.76 -1.12 2.70
N THR A 8 -36.24 -1.02 3.94
CA THR A 8 -36.47 0.28 4.60
C THR A 8 -35.15 0.90 5.02
N ILE A 9 -34.80 2.05 4.45
CA ILE A 9 -33.57 2.78 4.82
C ILE A 9 -33.84 3.59 6.09
N VAL A 10 -33.00 3.40 7.12
CA VAL A 10 -33.09 4.11 8.40
C VAL A 10 -31.84 4.93 8.73
N SER A 11 -30.73 4.65 8.08
CA SER A 11 -29.47 5.39 8.16
C SER A 11 -28.68 5.24 6.85
N ALA A 12 -27.53 5.88 6.75
CA ALA A 12 -26.63 5.73 5.61
C ALA A 12 -25.16 5.62 6.04
N ALA A 13 -24.30 5.20 5.13
CA ALA A 13 -22.88 5.07 5.39
C ALA A 13 -22.04 5.30 4.12
N ILE A 14 -20.90 6.00 4.27
CA ILE A 14 -19.99 6.31 3.17
C ILE A 14 -19.02 5.15 2.95
N TYR A 15 -18.85 4.66 1.72
CA TYR A 15 -17.91 3.59 1.39
C TYR A 15 -16.97 3.98 0.24
N PRO A 16 -15.70 3.54 0.24
CA PRO A 16 -15.05 2.76 1.31
C PRO A 16 -14.89 3.56 2.63
N PRO A 17 -14.79 2.92 3.81
CA PRO A 17 -14.58 3.61 5.08
C PRO A 17 -13.26 4.37 5.14
N ILE A 18 -12.26 3.88 4.41
CA ILE A 18 -10.99 4.56 4.13
C ILE A 18 -10.76 4.46 2.63
N GLY A 19 -10.87 5.58 1.92
CA GLY A 19 -10.49 5.69 0.51
C GLY A 19 -9.03 6.05 0.37
N VAL A 20 -8.41 5.60 -0.72
CA VAL A 20 -7.00 5.87 -1.03
C VAL A 20 -6.92 6.56 -2.38
N CYS A 21 -6.37 7.76 -2.40
CA CYS A 21 -5.98 8.46 -3.62
C CYS A 21 -4.45 8.59 -3.63
N ARG A 22 -3.85 8.85 -4.79
CA ARG A 22 -2.40 8.94 -4.94
C ARG A 22 -1.99 10.14 -5.75
N VAL A 23 -0.89 10.75 -5.32
CA VAL A 23 -0.29 11.89 -6.01
C VAL A 23 0.20 11.51 -7.41
N GLY A 24 0.21 12.48 -8.31
CA GLY A 24 0.70 12.34 -9.67
C GLY A 24 0.91 13.72 -10.30
N ASN A 25 1.97 13.89 -11.10
CA ASN A 25 2.34 15.19 -11.65
C ASN A 25 1.52 15.59 -12.90
N SER A 26 0.57 14.77 -13.37
CA SER A 26 -0.38 15.20 -14.39
C SER A 26 -1.31 16.31 -13.82
N PRO A 27 -1.48 17.43 -14.53
CA PRO A 27 -2.22 18.58 -14.03
C PRO A 27 -3.73 18.35 -13.99
N SER A 28 -4.26 17.48 -14.85
CA SER A 28 -5.71 17.29 -15.02
C SER A 28 -6.15 15.84 -15.20
N GLU A 29 -5.27 14.93 -15.63
CA GLU A 29 -5.65 13.54 -15.87
C GLU A 29 -5.50 12.67 -14.61
N PHE A 30 -6.44 11.75 -14.46
CA PHE A 30 -6.51 10.80 -13.36
C PHE A 30 -7.21 9.52 -13.80
N TYR A 31 -7.12 8.48 -12.97
CA TYR A 31 -7.93 7.26 -13.06
C TYR A 31 -8.55 6.96 -11.69
N ILE A 32 -9.63 6.17 -11.65
CA ILE A 32 -10.24 5.74 -10.39
C ILE A 32 -9.47 4.54 -9.84
N GLY A 33 -9.19 4.56 -8.54
CA GLY A 33 -8.59 3.42 -7.83
C GLY A 33 -9.49 2.17 -7.85
N PRO A 34 -9.01 1.03 -7.33
CA PRO A 34 -9.74 -0.23 -7.35
C PRO A 34 -11.02 -0.17 -6.51
N GLU A 35 -12.15 -0.57 -7.11
CA GLU A 35 -13.44 -0.74 -6.42
C GLU A 35 -13.83 -2.22 -6.21
N VAL A 36 -13.04 -3.14 -6.75
CA VAL A 36 -13.13 -4.59 -6.53
C VAL A 36 -11.75 -5.14 -6.16
N ASN A 37 -11.70 -6.29 -5.50
CA ASN A 37 -10.46 -6.88 -5.01
C ASN A 37 -9.59 -7.46 -6.15
N GLU A 38 -10.17 -7.86 -7.28
CA GLU A 38 -9.46 -8.39 -8.46
C GLU A 38 -9.84 -7.59 -9.71
N PRO A 39 -9.49 -6.30 -9.79
CA PRO A 39 -9.87 -5.44 -10.90
C PRO A 39 -9.11 -5.83 -12.17
N ALA A 40 -9.79 -5.76 -13.31
CA ALA A 40 -9.11 -5.92 -14.60
C ALA A 40 -7.95 -4.89 -14.74
N PRO A 41 -6.82 -5.28 -15.34
CA PRO A 41 -5.74 -4.34 -15.61
C PRO A 41 -6.22 -3.23 -16.55
N LEU A 42 -5.77 -2.01 -16.30
CA LEU A 42 -5.93 -0.94 -17.29
C LEU A 42 -5.06 -1.25 -18.51
N PRO A 43 -5.45 -0.81 -19.72
CA PRO A 43 -4.63 -0.95 -20.90
C PRO A 43 -3.23 -0.35 -20.70
N PRO A 44 -2.16 -0.94 -21.25
CA PRO A 44 -0.82 -0.34 -21.20
C PRO A 44 -0.80 1.11 -21.69
N GLY A 45 -0.06 1.98 -21.01
CA GLY A 45 -0.03 3.42 -21.20
C GLY A 45 -1.12 4.21 -20.45
N SER A 46 -1.97 3.56 -19.67
CA SER A 46 -3.10 4.24 -19.00
C SER A 46 -2.68 5.16 -17.85
N TYR A 47 -1.53 4.89 -17.23
CA TYR A 47 -1.11 5.56 -15.99
C TYR A 47 -0.35 6.88 -16.22
N ARG A 48 -0.10 7.26 -17.48
CA ARG A 48 0.57 8.52 -17.84
C ARG A 48 -0.22 9.33 -18.85
N ASP A 49 -0.10 10.64 -18.76
CA ASP A 49 -0.62 11.53 -19.80
C ASP A 49 0.30 11.56 -21.03
N ASP A 50 -0.15 12.23 -22.09
CA ASP A 50 0.58 12.35 -23.36
C ASP A 50 1.94 13.07 -23.23
N SER A 51 2.22 13.71 -22.09
CA SER A 51 3.52 14.32 -21.77
C SER A 51 4.42 13.43 -20.91
N GLY A 52 4.00 12.19 -20.63
CA GLY A 52 4.75 11.22 -19.82
C GLY A 52 4.60 11.41 -18.30
N ARG A 53 3.75 12.34 -17.86
CA ARG A 53 3.52 12.62 -16.43
C ARG A 53 2.59 11.57 -15.83
N ILE A 54 2.82 11.19 -14.58
CA ILE A 54 2.01 10.23 -13.84
C ILE A 54 0.62 10.82 -13.56
N LYS A 55 -0.43 10.11 -13.97
CA LYS A 55 -1.82 10.44 -13.62
C LYS A 55 -2.07 10.21 -12.13
N ARG A 56 -2.92 11.05 -11.54
CA ARG A 56 -3.37 10.85 -10.15
C ARG A 56 -4.27 9.61 -10.07
N GLU A 57 -4.18 8.86 -8.97
CA GLU A 57 -5.19 7.85 -8.62
C GLU A 57 -6.24 8.54 -7.74
N ALA A 58 -7.52 8.45 -8.12
CA ALA A 58 -8.61 9.09 -7.40
C ALA A 58 -9.37 8.08 -6.53
N ALA A 59 -9.75 8.50 -5.33
CA ALA A 59 -10.68 7.74 -4.48
C ALA A 59 -12.11 8.13 -4.82
N ARG A 60 -12.94 7.17 -5.22
CA ARG A 60 -14.39 7.37 -5.40
C ARG A 60 -15.16 6.88 -4.18
N PHE A 61 -16.03 7.72 -3.65
CA PHE A 61 -16.88 7.42 -2.50
C PHE A 61 -18.34 7.34 -2.90
N ARG A 62 -19.04 6.39 -2.28
CA ARG A 62 -20.46 6.10 -2.45
C ARG A 62 -21.17 6.19 -1.11
N ILE A 63 -22.46 6.44 -1.12
CA ILE A 63 -23.30 6.37 0.09
C ILE A 63 -24.26 5.21 -0.09
N TYR A 64 -24.35 4.33 0.90
CA TYR A 64 -25.34 3.26 0.93
C TYR A 64 -26.39 3.55 1.99
N GLY A 65 -27.66 3.41 1.62
CA GLY A 65 -28.78 3.37 2.56
C GLY A 65 -28.80 2.04 3.28
N MET A 66 -28.88 2.08 4.61
CA MET A 66 -28.80 0.93 5.49
C MET A 66 -30.17 0.65 6.11
N ASN A 67 -30.55 -0.64 6.18
CA ASN A 67 -31.73 -1.05 6.94
C ASN A 67 -31.46 -1.13 8.45
N ALA A 68 -32.50 -1.46 9.24
CA ALA A 68 -32.38 -1.54 10.70
C ALA A 68 -31.40 -2.64 11.19
N ALA A 69 -31.05 -3.60 10.34
CA ALA A 69 -30.05 -4.62 10.61
C ALA A 69 -28.61 -4.18 10.22
N GLY A 70 -28.45 -2.98 9.65
CA GLY A 70 -27.15 -2.47 9.19
C GLY A 70 -26.71 -3.07 7.85
N GLN A 71 -27.62 -3.62 7.06
CA GLN A 71 -27.33 -4.13 5.72
C GLN A 71 -27.58 -3.05 4.66
N ALA A 72 -26.70 -2.93 3.67
CA ALA A 72 -26.92 -2.02 2.55
C ALA A 72 -28.06 -2.55 1.68
N VAL A 73 -29.03 -1.67 1.37
CA VAL A 73 -30.20 -2.02 0.56
C VAL A 73 -30.26 -1.25 -0.75
N ALA A 74 -29.62 -0.08 -0.84
CA ALA A 74 -29.49 0.71 -2.05
C ALA A 74 -28.27 1.63 -1.97
N GLU A 75 -27.65 1.92 -3.11
CA GLU A 75 -26.77 3.08 -3.24
C GLU A 75 -27.63 4.36 -3.33
N LEU A 76 -27.29 5.38 -2.56
CA LEU A 76 -27.90 6.70 -2.62
C LEU A 76 -27.09 7.59 -3.56
N THR A 77 -27.77 8.12 -4.56
CA THR A 77 -27.23 9.02 -5.58
C THR A 77 -28.02 10.34 -5.59
N ALA A 78 -27.58 11.30 -6.42
CA ALA A 78 -28.29 12.56 -6.63
C ALA A 78 -29.72 12.38 -7.18
N ASP A 79 -30.05 11.20 -7.75
CA ASP A 79 -31.41 10.89 -8.21
C ASP A 79 -32.35 10.48 -7.07
N THR A 80 -31.80 9.98 -5.96
CA THR A 80 -32.56 9.40 -4.85
C THR A 80 -32.50 10.20 -3.56
N ALA A 81 -31.51 11.08 -3.42
CA ALA A 81 -31.31 11.89 -2.22
C ALA A 81 -30.60 13.22 -2.54
N ASP A 82 -30.85 14.23 -1.71
CA ASP A 82 -30.05 15.45 -1.69
C ASP A 82 -28.75 15.16 -0.92
N ILE A 83 -27.61 15.22 -1.61
CA ILE A 83 -26.29 14.88 -1.06
C ILE A 83 -25.37 16.10 -1.14
N GLU A 84 -24.84 16.51 0.01
CA GLU A 84 -23.71 17.44 0.11
C GLU A 84 -22.54 16.71 0.78
N TRP A 85 -21.44 16.56 0.04
CA TRP A 85 -20.20 16.02 0.54
C TRP A 85 -19.36 17.10 1.20
N GLN A 86 -18.65 16.75 2.28
CA GLN A 86 -17.70 17.62 2.95
C GLN A 86 -16.41 16.86 3.22
N VAL A 87 -15.27 17.47 2.89
CA VAL A 87 -13.94 16.88 3.08
C VAL A 87 -13.01 17.92 3.70
N ALA A 88 -12.27 17.51 4.73
CA ALA A 88 -11.17 18.29 5.29
C ALA A 88 -9.88 17.50 5.12
N LEU A 89 -8.85 18.10 4.52
CA LEU A 89 -7.53 17.49 4.36
C LEU A 89 -6.50 18.26 5.16
N ALA A 90 -5.50 17.56 5.70
CA ALA A 90 -4.30 18.21 6.19
C ALA A 90 -3.05 17.33 6.02
N ASN A 91 -1.88 17.97 6.11
CA ASN A 91 -0.58 17.33 6.24
C ASN A 91 0.11 17.88 7.50
N GLN A 92 0.40 16.99 8.45
CA GLN A 92 1.07 17.35 9.70
C GLN A 92 2.51 16.82 9.78
N LYS A 93 3.09 16.31 8.68
CA LYS A 93 4.40 15.62 8.74
C LYS A 93 5.52 16.52 9.27
N SER A 94 5.53 17.79 8.86
CA SER A 94 6.55 18.76 9.27
C SER A 94 6.36 19.24 10.72
N SER A 95 5.13 19.16 11.24
CA SER A 95 4.80 19.52 12.63
C SER A 95 4.89 18.34 13.61
N TRP A 96 5.02 17.11 13.09
CA TRP A 96 5.05 15.87 13.89
C TRP A 96 6.44 15.47 14.40
N TYR A 97 6.51 14.30 15.02
CA TYR A 97 7.73 13.67 15.50
C TYR A 97 8.49 12.98 14.37
N GLU A 98 9.80 12.91 14.54
CA GLU A 98 10.69 12.10 13.72
C GLU A 98 10.25 10.64 13.72
N PHE A 99 10.37 10.00 12.56
CA PHE A 99 10.28 8.55 12.51
C PHE A 99 11.64 7.95 12.86
N GLN A 100 11.73 7.22 13.95
CA GLN A 100 12.93 6.48 14.36
C GLN A 100 12.72 4.97 14.20
N LEU A 101 11.62 4.48 14.75
CA LEU A 101 11.09 3.13 14.59
C LEU A 101 9.58 3.14 14.88
N ALA A 102 8.87 2.09 14.51
CA ALA A 102 7.50 1.87 14.99
C ALA A 102 7.48 1.86 16.53
N GLN A 103 6.59 2.64 17.17
CA GLN A 103 6.63 2.83 18.63
C GLN A 103 5.95 1.72 19.43
N ASP A 104 5.28 0.80 18.74
CA ASP A 104 4.59 -0.35 19.32
C ASP A 104 5.43 -1.63 19.34
N VAL A 105 6.69 -1.57 18.89
CA VAL A 105 7.65 -2.69 19.01
C VAL A 105 8.65 -2.46 20.16
N PRO A 106 9.07 -3.52 20.89
CA PRO A 106 10.06 -3.42 21.97
C PRO A 106 11.38 -2.78 21.57
N GLU A 107 11.81 -2.92 20.32
CA GLU A 107 13.05 -2.36 19.80
C GLU A 107 13.04 -0.82 19.74
N ALA A 108 11.87 -0.18 19.78
CA ALA A 108 11.75 1.28 19.80
C ALA A 108 12.52 1.89 20.98
N ALA A 109 12.57 1.19 22.13
CA ALA A 109 13.31 1.62 23.31
C ALA A 109 14.83 1.63 23.13
N GLN A 110 15.35 1.01 22.06
CA GLN A 110 16.78 0.98 21.72
C GLN A 110 17.14 1.94 20.59
N ALA A 111 16.15 2.48 19.86
CA ALA A 111 16.35 3.47 18.83
C ALA A 111 16.63 4.85 19.44
N ALA A 112 17.07 5.79 18.62
CA ALA A 112 17.14 7.18 19.05
C ALA A 112 15.73 7.71 19.42
N PRO A 113 15.62 8.65 20.37
CA PRO A 113 14.34 9.25 20.72
C PRO A 113 13.67 9.93 19.52
N SER A 114 12.35 9.79 19.40
CA SER A 114 11.57 10.48 18.36
C SER A 114 11.24 11.89 18.82
N VAL A 115 12.09 12.86 18.46
CA VAL A 115 11.87 14.28 18.78
C VAL A 115 10.99 14.97 17.74
N LYS A 116 10.39 16.11 18.07
CA LYS A 116 9.64 16.91 17.08
C LYS A 116 10.56 17.30 15.92
N ARG A 117 10.11 17.07 14.68
CA ARG A 117 10.71 17.66 13.48
C ARG A 117 10.60 19.19 13.55
N ASN A 118 11.52 19.90 12.94
CA ASN A 118 11.54 21.37 12.91
C ASN A 118 11.61 21.98 14.32
N LEU A 119 12.35 21.35 15.25
CA LEU A 119 12.33 21.68 16.68
C LEU A 119 12.64 23.17 16.96
N ALA A 120 13.46 23.80 16.10
CA ALA A 120 13.83 25.21 16.20
C ALA A 120 12.71 26.20 15.82
N VAL A 121 11.62 25.74 15.21
CA VAL A 121 10.50 26.58 14.79
C VAL A 121 9.54 26.78 15.97
N ALA A 122 9.48 28.01 16.47
CA ALA A 122 8.64 28.37 17.62
C ALA A 122 7.13 28.35 17.28
N ASP A 123 6.76 28.86 16.10
CA ASP A 123 5.39 28.82 15.61
C ASP A 123 5.09 27.45 14.98
N ARG A 124 4.62 26.51 15.79
CA ARG A 124 4.33 25.14 15.35
C ARG A 124 3.15 25.04 14.39
N ASP A 125 2.21 25.98 14.46
CA ASP A 125 1.03 25.96 13.58
C ASP A 125 1.43 26.24 12.14
N SER A 126 2.50 27.01 11.92
CA SER A 126 3.08 27.27 10.58
C SER A 126 3.64 26.04 9.85
N LEU A 127 3.70 24.89 10.52
CA LEU A 127 4.24 23.62 9.99
C LEU A 127 3.16 22.62 9.58
N THR A 128 1.90 22.91 9.89
CA THR A 128 0.77 22.07 9.50
C THR A 128 0.10 22.68 8.27
N ILE A 129 0.02 21.92 7.18
CA ILE A 129 -0.74 22.33 6.01
C ILE A 129 -2.19 21.92 6.25
N ALA A 130 -3.05 22.88 6.60
CA ALA A 130 -4.47 22.66 6.82
C ALA A 130 -5.29 23.68 6.01
N PRO A 131 -5.59 23.40 4.72
CA PRO A 131 -6.50 24.19 3.91
C PRO A 131 -7.93 24.18 4.48
N SER A 132 -8.75 25.14 4.04
CA SER A 132 -10.16 25.19 4.42
C SER A 132 -10.90 23.93 3.94
N PRO A 133 -11.78 23.33 4.77
CA PRO A 133 -12.64 22.23 4.33
C PRO A 133 -13.46 22.62 3.11
N GLN A 134 -13.63 21.68 2.18
CA GLN A 134 -14.37 21.88 0.94
C GLN A 134 -15.69 21.12 0.96
N SER A 135 -16.72 21.71 0.34
CA SER A 135 -18.04 21.10 0.18
C SER A 135 -18.41 21.01 -1.29
N VAL A 136 -19.04 19.92 -1.71
CA VAL A 136 -19.47 19.72 -3.10
C VAL A 136 -20.77 18.94 -3.17
N SER A 137 -21.64 19.31 -4.11
CA SER A 137 -22.94 18.67 -4.35
C SER A 137 -23.27 18.65 -5.84
N GLY A 138 -24.30 17.89 -6.20
CA GLY A 138 -24.75 17.72 -7.58
C GLY A 138 -23.84 16.83 -8.42
N THR A 139 -24.15 16.73 -9.71
CA THR A 139 -23.48 15.83 -10.68
C THR A 139 -22.43 16.56 -11.50
N ASN A 140 -21.38 15.86 -11.94
CA ASN A 140 -20.37 16.36 -12.88
C ASN A 140 -19.64 17.63 -12.41
N HIS A 141 -19.51 17.84 -11.11
CA HIS A 141 -18.73 18.94 -10.57
C HIS A 141 -17.23 18.72 -10.84
N LYS A 142 -16.53 19.79 -11.21
CA LYS A 142 -15.08 19.78 -11.45
C LYS A 142 -14.38 20.69 -10.44
N GLY A 143 -13.14 20.32 -10.10
CA GLY A 143 -12.39 20.83 -8.97
C GLY A 143 -12.08 22.32 -8.91
N GLU A 144 -12.52 23.18 -9.84
CA GLU A 144 -12.09 24.59 -9.90
C GLU A 144 -12.47 25.41 -8.65
N SER A 145 -13.65 25.16 -8.07
CA SER A 145 -14.14 25.84 -6.85
C SER A 145 -13.95 25.03 -5.56
N THR A 146 -13.42 23.82 -5.65
CA THR A 146 -13.33 22.84 -4.55
C THR A 146 -11.90 22.35 -4.38
N LYS A 147 -10.93 23.26 -4.55
CA LYS A 147 -9.50 23.01 -4.34
C LYS A 147 -9.11 23.23 -2.89
N PHE A 148 -8.14 22.45 -2.45
CA PHE A 148 -7.45 22.62 -1.18
C PHE A 148 -6.13 23.38 -1.40
N ASP A 149 -6.20 24.67 -1.72
CA ASP A 149 -5.07 25.49 -2.19
C ASP A 149 -4.74 26.73 -1.34
N ASP A 150 -5.42 26.90 -0.21
CA ASP A 150 -5.24 28.00 0.74
C ASP A 150 -4.40 27.62 1.98
N GLY A 151 -4.06 26.33 2.14
CA GLY A 151 -3.15 25.83 3.17
C GLY A 151 -1.71 26.30 2.95
N THR A 152 -0.95 26.46 4.04
CA THR A 152 0.45 26.88 3.96
C THR A 152 1.39 26.07 4.86
N CYS A 153 2.66 25.96 4.48
CA CYS A 153 3.75 25.49 5.33
C CYS A 153 4.93 26.46 5.20
N PHE A 154 5.52 26.91 6.31
CA PHE A 154 6.58 27.92 6.29
C PHE A 154 6.23 29.19 5.48
N GLY A 155 4.95 29.57 5.47
CA GLY A 155 4.44 30.70 4.69
C GLY A 155 4.30 30.45 3.18
N GLN A 156 4.62 29.25 2.67
CA GLN A 156 4.43 28.86 1.28
C GLN A 156 3.08 28.18 1.11
N ARG A 157 2.33 28.53 0.05
CA ARG A 157 1.07 27.85 -0.28
C ARG A 157 1.32 26.45 -0.77
N VAL A 158 0.53 25.50 -0.29
CA VAL A 158 0.61 24.09 -0.67
C VAL A 158 -0.76 23.59 -1.10
N TYR A 159 -0.83 23.04 -2.30
CA TYR A 159 -2.03 22.42 -2.85
C TYR A 159 -2.12 20.97 -2.39
N LEU A 160 -3.20 20.59 -1.70
CA LEU A 160 -3.40 19.20 -1.21
C LEU A 160 -4.35 18.36 -2.08
N GLY A 161 -5.04 18.96 -3.06
CA GLY A 161 -5.98 18.23 -3.90
C GLY A 161 -7.23 19.01 -4.28
N GLU A 162 -8.23 18.31 -4.81
CA GLU A 162 -9.50 18.87 -5.24
C GLU A 162 -10.64 17.83 -5.20
N LEU A 163 -11.89 18.30 -5.08
CA LEU A 163 -13.09 17.46 -5.08
C LEU A 163 -13.86 17.54 -6.40
N HIS A 164 -14.25 16.40 -6.93
CA HIS A 164 -15.12 16.27 -8.10
C HIS A 164 -16.39 15.50 -7.71
N THR A 165 -17.42 15.58 -8.54
CA THR A 165 -18.53 14.62 -8.51
C THR A 165 -18.72 13.96 -9.87
N ASP A 166 -19.09 12.68 -9.88
CA ASP A 166 -19.43 11.98 -11.11
C ASP A 166 -20.85 12.30 -11.60
N ASP A 167 -21.28 11.61 -12.65
CA ASP A 167 -22.55 11.83 -13.33
C ASP A 167 -23.79 11.49 -12.50
N VAL A 168 -23.64 10.77 -11.39
CA VAL A 168 -24.72 10.47 -10.44
C VAL A 168 -24.47 11.05 -9.04
N GLY A 169 -23.47 11.92 -8.90
CA GLY A 169 -23.19 12.66 -7.67
C GLY A 169 -22.32 11.92 -6.65
N ARG A 170 -21.61 10.86 -7.05
CA ARG A 170 -20.57 10.24 -6.20
C ARG A 170 -19.40 11.19 -6.04
N LEU A 171 -18.82 11.22 -4.85
CA LEU A 171 -17.63 12.02 -4.60
C LEU A 171 -16.40 11.36 -5.22
N ILE A 172 -15.57 12.15 -5.88
CA ILE A 172 -14.24 11.77 -6.33
C ILE A 172 -13.25 12.71 -5.66
N VAL A 173 -12.29 12.15 -4.91
CA VAL A 173 -11.22 12.91 -4.25
C VAL A 173 -9.91 12.68 -5.00
N LEU A 174 -9.32 13.78 -5.46
CA LEU A 174 -7.98 13.82 -6.04
C LEU A 174 -7.00 14.41 -5.04
N GLY A 175 -5.84 13.78 -4.92
CA GLY A 175 -4.74 14.29 -4.09
C GLY A 175 -3.90 15.38 -4.74
N GLY A 176 -2.79 15.71 -4.08
CA GLY A 176 -1.75 16.62 -4.57
C GLY A 176 -1.06 16.16 -5.86
N HIS A 177 -0.09 16.94 -6.31
CA HIS A 177 0.65 16.71 -7.57
C HIS A 177 2.01 16.02 -7.36
N GLY A 178 2.32 15.58 -6.14
CA GLY A 178 3.60 14.94 -5.79
C GLY A 178 4.71 15.96 -5.60
N LYS A 179 4.38 17.22 -5.30
CA LYS A 179 5.33 18.29 -5.03
C LYS A 179 5.85 18.21 -3.60
N ALA A 180 7.15 18.41 -3.46
CA ALA A 180 7.84 18.58 -2.20
C ALA A 180 8.87 19.70 -2.32
N ALA A 181 9.10 20.41 -1.21
CA ALA A 181 10.08 21.48 -1.14
C ALA A 181 10.60 21.68 0.28
N SER A 182 11.79 22.26 0.40
CA SER A 182 12.29 22.86 1.64
C SER A 182 11.94 24.35 1.69
N ASN A 183 11.91 24.91 2.89
CA ASN A 183 11.65 26.33 3.11
C ASN A 183 12.82 27.25 2.72
N ASP A 184 14.01 26.70 2.52
CA ASP A 184 15.27 27.40 2.29
C ASP A 184 16.09 26.82 1.12
N ASP A 185 15.46 26.00 0.27
CA ASP A 185 16.10 25.27 -0.84
C ASP A 185 17.23 24.30 -0.40
N SER A 186 17.31 23.95 0.89
CA SER A 186 18.25 22.94 1.38
C SER A 186 17.92 21.56 0.80
N PRO A 187 18.94 20.73 0.46
CA PRO A 187 18.72 19.38 -0.01
C PRO A 187 18.25 18.46 1.12
N ALA A 188 17.46 17.44 0.78
CA ALA A 188 17.15 16.37 1.72
C ALA A 188 18.42 15.54 2.00
N ILE A 189 18.57 15.09 3.25
CA ILE A 189 19.78 14.39 3.72
C ILE A 189 19.50 12.99 4.28
N THR A 190 18.27 12.71 4.72
CA THR A 190 17.85 11.39 5.25
C THR A 190 16.61 10.87 4.52
N PHE A 191 16.23 9.62 4.78
CA PHE A 191 15.05 9.01 4.14
C PHE A 191 13.70 9.44 4.73
N ALA A 192 13.68 10.00 5.94
CA ALA A 192 12.42 10.22 6.67
C ALA A 192 12.32 11.57 7.37
N ASN A 193 13.42 12.07 7.92
CA ASN A 193 13.43 13.24 8.79
C ASN A 193 14.33 14.29 8.15
N ASN A 194 13.72 15.24 7.45
CA ASN A 194 14.43 16.35 6.80
C ASN A 194 13.85 17.67 7.33
N GLU A 195 14.68 18.43 8.04
CA GLU A 195 14.31 19.73 8.60
C GLU A 195 14.01 20.73 7.48
N GLY A 196 13.02 21.59 7.66
CA GLY A 196 12.59 22.59 6.69
C GLY A 196 11.71 22.05 5.55
N TRP A 197 11.51 20.74 5.45
CA TRP A 197 10.78 20.12 4.34
C TRP A 197 9.28 19.95 4.59
N TYR A 198 8.51 19.97 3.49
CA TYR A 198 7.10 19.60 3.42
C TYR A 198 6.79 18.91 2.07
N ASP A 199 5.65 18.22 1.99
CA ASP A 199 5.12 17.62 0.75
C ASP A 199 3.60 17.81 0.65
N ASP A 200 3.01 17.37 -0.46
CA ASP A 200 1.59 17.53 -0.78
C ASP A 200 0.76 16.23 -0.65
N THR A 201 1.26 15.26 0.10
CA THR A 201 0.40 14.16 0.59
C THR A 201 -0.49 14.67 1.73
N SER A 202 -1.55 13.96 2.07
CA SER A 202 -2.49 14.40 3.11
C SER A 202 -3.43 13.29 3.51
N ASP A 203 -4.21 13.52 4.57
CA ASP A 203 -5.37 12.69 4.87
C ASP A 203 -6.43 13.50 5.62
N GLY A 204 -7.65 12.97 5.68
CA GLY A 204 -8.68 13.53 6.55
C GLY A 204 -10.09 12.96 6.34
N PRO A 205 -11.06 13.43 7.14
CA PRO A 205 -12.41 12.90 7.15
C PRO A 205 -13.19 13.25 5.87
N VAL A 206 -14.04 12.32 5.46
CA VAL A 206 -15.05 12.46 4.42
C VAL A 206 -16.41 12.27 5.08
N THR A 207 -17.22 13.32 5.08
CA THR A 207 -18.57 13.32 5.64
C THR A 207 -19.59 13.74 4.58
N ALA A 208 -20.87 13.52 4.85
CA ALA A 208 -21.94 13.96 3.97
C ALA A 208 -23.19 14.32 4.77
N THR A 209 -23.91 15.33 4.31
CA THR A 209 -25.32 15.55 4.68
C THR A 209 -26.20 14.90 3.62
N VAL A 210 -27.09 14.00 4.05
CA VAL A 210 -27.96 13.24 3.15
C VAL A 210 -29.42 13.43 3.57
N THR A 211 -30.24 13.96 2.67
CA THR A 211 -31.68 14.09 2.87
C THR A 211 -32.42 13.23 1.85
N MET A 212 -33.23 12.28 2.33
CA MET A 212 -34.04 11.39 1.51
C MET A 212 -35.51 11.62 1.85
N GLU A 213 -36.34 11.94 0.85
CA GLU A 213 -37.77 12.23 1.03
C GLU A 213 -38.07 13.30 2.12
N GLY A 214 -37.17 14.28 2.27
CA GLY A 214 -37.28 15.34 3.27
C GLY A 214 -36.82 14.95 4.69
N VAL A 215 -36.31 13.73 4.88
CA VAL A 215 -35.73 13.25 6.15
C VAL A 215 -34.21 13.20 6.05
N GLN A 216 -33.53 13.88 6.97
CA GLN A 216 -32.08 13.81 7.08
C GLN A 216 -31.67 12.48 7.74
N LEU A 217 -30.79 11.73 7.08
CA LEU A 217 -30.28 10.45 7.58
C LEU A 217 -29.04 10.67 8.47
N ASP A 218 -28.85 9.78 9.45
CA ASP A 218 -27.57 9.64 10.13
C ASP A 218 -26.57 8.94 9.20
N VAL A 219 -25.38 9.51 9.01
CA VAL A 219 -24.40 9.05 8.01
C VAL A 219 -23.09 8.66 8.68
N ALA A 220 -22.73 7.38 8.62
CA ALA A 220 -21.42 6.93 9.09
C ALA A 220 -20.30 7.51 8.19
N PRO A 221 -19.33 8.27 8.76
CA PRO A 221 -18.32 8.99 7.99
C PRO A 221 -17.22 8.05 7.50
N ALA A 222 -16.49 8.48 6.48
CA ALA A 222 -15.29 7.83 5.97
C ALA A 222 -14.04 8.70 6.18
N TRP A 223 -12.91 8.22 5.68
CA TRP A 223 -11.64 8.94 5.64
C TRP A 223 -11.02 8.80 4.25
N VAL A 224 -10.20 9.76 3.85
CA VAL A 224 -9.38 9.66 2.63
C VAL A 224 -7.91 9.81 2.98
N ILE A 225 -7.06 9.03 2.32
CA ILE A 225 -5.61 9.08 2.43
C ILE A 225 -5.04 9.35 1.05
N CYS A 226 -4.25 10.41 0.93
CA CYS A 226 -3.46 10.73 -0.25
C CYS A 226 -2.04 10.22 -0.06
N ALA A 227 -1.68 9.19 -0.81
CA ALA A 227 -0.42 8.47 -0.69
C ALA A 227 0.54 8.73 -1.88
N PRO A 228 1.80 8.25 -1.80
CA PRO A 228 2.69 8.15 -2.95
C PRO A 228 2.09 7.37 -4.14
N PRO A 229 2.63 7.54 -5.36
CA PRO A 229 2.21 6.78 -6.54
C PRO A 229 2.29 5.26 -6.32
N ASN A 230 1.46 4.51 -7.04
CA ASN A 230 1.53 3.06 -7.10
C ASN A 230 2.27 2.63 -8.37
N TYR A 231 3.54 2.23 -8.23
CA TYR A 231 4.35 1.76 -9.36
C TYR A 231 4.09 0.29 -9.73
N GLY A 232 3.23 -0.42 -8.99
CA GLY A 232 2.78 -1.78 -9.26
C GLY A 232 1.26 -1.91 -9.10
N PRO A 233 0.45 -1.23 -9.92
CA PRO A 233 -1.00 -1.09 -9.72
C PRO A 233 -1.77 -2.42 -9.67
N GLN A 234 -1.23 -3.49 -10.25
CA GLN A 234 -1.83 -4.83 -10.29
C GLN A 234 -1.13 -5.85 -9.39
N ILE A 235 -0.21 -5.41 -8.53
CA ILE A 235 0.60 -6.30 -7.69
C ILE A 235 0.24 -6.08 -6.23
N LYS A 236 0.08 -7.16 -5.47
CA LYS A 236 -0.17 -7.09 -4.02
C LYS A 236 1.07 -7.55 -3.25
N SER A 237 1.25 -7.00 -2.05
CA SER A 237 2.25 -7.55 -1.12
C SER A 237 1.68 -8.79 -0.46
N VAL A 238 2.53 -9.72 -0.02
CA VAL A 238 2.11 -10.97 0.65
C VAL A 238 1.14 -10.67 1.80
N ARG A 239 1.43 -9.63 2.58
CA ARG A 239 0.51 -9.03 3.56
C ARG A 239 0.11 -7.63 3.10
N THR A 240 -1.18 -7.39 3.03
CA THR A 240 -1.79 -6.12 2.63
C THR A 240 -2.31 -5.36 3.86
N MET A 241 -2.63 -4.07 3.70
CA MET A 241 -3.29 -3.32 4.78
C MET A 241 -4.64 -3.93 5.15
N TRP A 242 -5.35 -4.54 4.20
CA TRP A 242 -6.59 -5.28 4.49
C TRP A 242 -6.34 -6.46 5.45
N ASP A 243 -5.31 -7.27 5.19
CA ASP A 243 -4.98 -8.42 6.05
C ASP A 243 -4.64 -7.98 7.48
N LEU A 244 -3.91 -6.87 7.60
CA LEU A 244 -3.53 -6.28 8.88
C LEU A 244 -4.73 -5.72 9.64
N MET A 245 -5.56 -4.91 8.98
CA MET A 245 -6.73 -4.31 9.63
C MET A 245 -7.79 -5.35 9.99
N ARG A 246 -7.98 -6.39 9.16
CA ARG A 246 -8.87 -7.51 9.46
C ARG A 246 -8.39 -8.28 10.69
N ASP A 247 -7.09 -8.57 10.78
CA ASP A 247 -6.48 -9.20 11.96
C ASP A 247 -6.67 -8.36 13.24
N THR A 248 -6.44 -7.05 13.15
CA THR A 248 -6.71 -6.11 14.26
C THR A 248 -8.19 -6.12 14.65
N ALA A 249 -9.11 -6.06 13.69
CA ALA A 249 -10.54 -6.04 13.94
C ALA A 249 -11.05 -7.35 14.58
N VAL A 250 -10.57 -8.50 14.13
CA VAL A 250 -10.87 -9.81 14.73
C VAL A 250 -10.32 -9.89 16.16
N SER A 251 -9.06 -9.49 16.35
CA SER A 251 -8.41 -9.49 17.68
C SER A 251 -9.13 -8.56 18.67
N ALA A 252 -9.63 -7.43 18.18
CA ALA A 252 -10.41 -6.47 18.95
C ALA A 252 -11.91 -6.83 19.08
N LYS A 253 -12.36 -7.96 18.51
CA LYS A 253 -13.76 -8.40 18.48
C LYS A 253 -14.72 -7.42 17.80
N MET A 254 -14.20 -6.62 16.87
CA MET A 254 -15.01 -5.79 15.97
C MET A 254 -15.53 -6.60 14.78
N LEU A 255 -14.87 -7.72 14.46
CA LEU A 255 -15.32 -8.73 13.52
C LEU A 255 -15.21 -10.11 14.15
N ASP A 256 -16.10 -11.00 13.74
CA ASP A 256 -16.00 -12.41 14.11
C ASP A 256 -14.89 -13.09 13.31
N ARG A 257 -14.12 -13.96 13.99
CA ARG A 257 -13.21 -14.88 13.32
C ARG A 257 -14.03 -15.98 12.64
N PRO A 258 -13.89 -16.21 11.32
CA PRO A 258 -14.46 -17.39 10.67
C PRO A 258 -14.06 -18.69 11.38
N ALA A 259 -15.01 -19.60 11.55
CA ALA A 259 -14.76 -20.89 12.20
C ALA A 259 -13.75 -21.75 11.42
N LYS A 260 -13.81 -21.68 10.08
CA LYS A 260 -12.87 -22.30 9.14
C LYS A 260 -12.47 -21.28 8.08
N PRO A 261 -11.19 -21.23 7.65
CA PRO A 261 -10.78 -20.44 6.50
C PRO A 261 -11.33 -21.01 5.19
N SER A 262 -11.63 -20.12 4.25
CA SER A 262 -11.82 -20.45 2.85
C SER A 262 -10.46 -20.65 2.18
N PHE A 263 -10.29 -21.70 1.39
CA PHE A 263 -9.08 -21.84 0.58
C PHE A 263 -8.98 -20.68 -0.40
N GLN A 264 -10.05 -20.40 -1.14
CA GLN A 264 -10.12 -19.37 -2.17
C GLN A 264 -9.82 -17.98 -1.61
N HIS A 265 -10.32 -17.63 -0.43
CA HIS A 265 -10.28 -16.26 0.08
C HIS A 265 -9.26 -16.01 1.20
N ASP A 266 -8.88 -17.02 1.97
CA ASP A 266 -8.01 -16.85 3.15
C ASP A 266 -6.63 -17.51 3.00
N ILE A 267 -6.50 -18.60 2.22
CA ILE A 267 -5.25 -19.37 2.09
C ILE A 267 -4.55 -19.09 0.77
N ARG A 268 -5.25 -19.27 -0.36
CA ARG A 268 -4.74 -19.09 -1.72
C ARG A 268 -4.02 -17.74 -1.91
N PRO A 269 -4.57 -16.59 -1.46
CA PRO A 269 -3.91 -15.30 -1.67
C PRO A 269 -2.54 -15.18 -1.00
N ILE A 270 -2.29 -15.90 0.11
CA ILE A 270 -0.98 -15.86 0.80
C ILE A 270 0.12 -16.40 -0.14
N PHE A 271 -0.19 -17.48 -0.85
CA PHE A 271 0.75 -18.16 -1.74
C PHE A 271 0.86 -17.45 -3.10
N GLU A 272 -0.26 -17.11 -3.72
CA GLU A 272 -0.26 -16.46 -5.04
C GLU A 272 0.44 -15.11 -5.02
N ARG A 273 0.27 -14.31 -3.97
CA ARG A 273 0.95 -13.01 -3.85
C ARG A 273 2.48 -13.17 -3.80
N MET A 274 3.03 -14.28 -3.31
CA MET A 274 4.47 -14.55 -3.43
C MET A 274 4.88 -14.81 -4.89
N THR A 275 4.06 -15.51 -5.66
CA THR A 275 4.27 -15.71 -7.11
C THR A 275 4.09 -14.41 -7.89
N GLU A 276 3.13 -13.55 -7.55
CA GLU A 276 2.92 -12.25 -8.20
C GLU A 276 4.12 -11.30 -8.05
N LEU A 277 4.83 -11.37 -6.93
CA LEU A 277 6.04 -10.57 -6.69
C LEU A 277 7.20 -10.88 -7.66
N GLN A 278 7.10 -11.94 -8.49
CA GLN A 278 8.06 -12.24 -9.55
C GLN A 278 8.30 -11.09 -10.54
N TRP A 279 7.30 -10.23 -10.70
CA TRP A 279 7.33 -9.14 -11.67
C TRP A 279 8.14 -7.93 -11.21
N VAL A 280 8.44 -7.86 -9.91
CA VAL A 280 9.03 -6.67 -9.26
C VAL A 280 10.23 -6.98 -8.38
N ASN A 281 10.57 -8.26 -8.18
CA ASN A 281 11.77 -8.66 -7.45
C ASN A 281 12.34 -9.97 -8.03
N ALA A 282 13.63 -9.97 -8.35
CA ALA A 282 14.27 -11.10 -9.01
C ALA A 282 14.44 -12.34 -8.10
N GLY A 283 14.52 -12.15 -6.78
CA GLY A 283 14.57 -13.25 -5.81
C GLY A 283 13.23 -14.00 -5.77
N PHE A 284 12.11 -13.26 -5.71
CA PHE A 284 10.79 -13.87 -5.85
C PHE A 284 10.60 -14.54 -7.20
N ALA A 285 11.08 -13.93 -8.30
CA ALA A 285 11.00 -14.52 -9.63
C ALA A 285 11.72 -15.87 -9.73
N ALA A 286 12.91 -15.99 -9.11
CA ALA A 286 13.71 -17.21 -9.18
C ALA A 286 13.08 -18.41 -8.45
N ALA A 287 12.29 -18.17 -7.40
CA ALA A 287 11.73 -19.24 -6.57
C ALA A 287 10.24 -19.47 -6.82
N PHE A 288 9.46 -18.41 -6.98
CA PHE A 288 8.00 -18.46 -7.06
C PHE A 288 7.45 -18.07 -8.44
N GLY A 289 8.30 -17.57 -9.34
CA GLY A 289 7.88 -17.14 -10.67
C GLY A 289 7.50 -18.30 -11.59
N PHE A 290 7.11 -17.97 -12.83
CA PHE A 290 6.74 -18.94 -13.87
C PHE A 290 7.75 -20.09 -13.98
N GLU A 291 7.27 -21.34 -13.87
CA GLU A 291 8.07 -22.58 -13.84
C GLU A 291 9.11 -22.68 -12.69
N GLY A 292 9.04 -21.78 -11.73
CA GLY A 292 9.83 -21.82 -10.50
C GLY A 292 9.43 -23.01 -9.61
N PRO A 293 10.28 -23.40 -8.66
CA PRO A 293 10.00 -24.52 -7.75
C PRO A 293 8.70 -24.34 -6.94
N PHE A 294 8.25 -23.11 -6.75
CA PHE A 294 7.05 -22.75 -5.99
C PHE A 294 6.12 -21.81 -6.78
N ASP A 295 5.88 -22.10 -8.06
CA ASP A 295 4.88 -21.40 -8.89
C ASP A 295 3.45 -21.69 -8.38
N PHE A 296 3.06 -21.03 -7.30
CA PHE A 296 1.81 -21.28 -6.58
C PHE A 296 0.55 -20.87 -7.36
N SER A 297 0.72 -20.16 -8.48
CA SER A 297 -0.38 -19.81 -9.38
C SER A 297 -0.63 -20.88 -10.45
N SER A 298 0.23 -21.91 -10.56
CA SER A 298 0.01 -23.00 -11.51
C SER A 298 -1.18 -23.88 -11.11
N PRO A 299 -1.91 -24.48 -12.08
CA PRO A 299 -3.03 -25.37 -11.79
C PRO A 299 -2.66 -26.56 -10.88
N GLU A 300 -1.45 -27.09 -11.01
CA GLU A 300 -0.96 -28.19 -10.17
C GLU A 300 -0.82 -27.76 -8.71
N TRP A 301 -0.19 -26.61 -8.47
CA TRP A 301 -0.05 -26.09 -7.10
C TRP A 301 -1.39 -25.73 -6.49
N LEU A 302 -2.30 -25.08 -7.23
CA LEU A 302 -3.62 -24.72 -6.71
C LEU A 302 -4.45 -25.96 -6.33
N ALA A 303 -4.42 -27.01 -7.17
CA ALA A 303 -5.06 -28.29 -6.82
C ALA A 303 -4.44 -28.93 -5.57
N ARG A 304 -3.11 -28.89 -5.44
CA ARG A 304 -2.38 -29.46 -4.30
C ARG A 304 -2.63 -28.70 -3.00
N LEU A 305 -2.70 -27.37 -3.05
CA LEU A 305 -2.94 -26.52 -1.88
C LEU A 305 -4.40 -26.60 -1.41
N ASN A 306 -5.36 -26.84 -2.33
CA ASN A 306 -6.78 -27.02 -2.02
C ASN A 306 -7.14 -28.43 -1.49
N ASP A 307 -6.24 -29.42 -1.61
CA ASP A 307 -6.50 -30.78 -1.09
C ASP A 307 -6.55 -30.77 0.46
N ALA A 308 -7.74 -30.96 1.01
CA ALA A 308 -7.98 -31.03 2.46
C ALA A 308 -7.80 -32.44 3.05
N THR A 309 -7.52 -33.46 2.23
CA THR A 309 -7.39 -34.85 2.71
C THR A 309 -6.07 -35.08 3.45
N ASP A 310 -5.99 -36.22 4.14
CA ASP A 310 -4.77 -36.66 4.83
C ASP A 310 -3.58 -36.88 3.87
N THR A 311 -3.84 -37.11 2.57
CA THR A 311 -2.79 -37.28 1.56
C THR A 311 -1.94 -36.01 1.42
N GLY A 312 -2.57 -34.84 1.47
CA GLY A 312 -1.91 -33.54 1.38
C GLY A 312 -1.25 -33.08 2.69
N ALA A 313 -1.56 -33.70 3.84
CA ALA A 313 -1.25 -33.18 5.16
C ALA A 313 0.24 -32.83 5.36
N GLU A 314 1.16 -33.72 4.97
CA GLU A 314 2.59 -33.47 5.12
C GLU A 314 3.12 -32.40 4.15
N THR A 315 2.53 -32.27 2.97
CA THR A 315 2.84 -31.13 2.08
C THR A 315 2.46 -29.83 2.76
N ARG A 316 1.22 -29.75 3.28
CA ARG A 316 0.73 -28.55 3.96
C ARG A 316 1.61 -28.21 5.16
N ARG A 317 1.99 -29.21 5.96
CA ARG A 317 2.90 -29.08 7.11
C ARG A 317 4.28 -28.53 6.70
N VAL A 318 4.87 -29.05 5.63
CA VAL A 318 6.18 -28.58 5.13
C VAL A 318 6.08 -27.13 4.65
N LEU A 319 5.05 -26.77 3.89
CA LEU A 319 4.85 -25.39 3.43
C LEU A 319 4.61 -24.43 4.59
N TYR A 320 3.75 -24.79 5.55
CA TYR A 320 3.53 -24.02 6.77
C TYR A 320 4.83 -23.75 7.53
N ASN A 321 5.70 -24.76 7.65
CA ASN A 321 6.97 -24.63 8.36
C ASN A 321 7.97 -23.67 7.67
N ASN A 322 7.76 -23.30 6.40
CA ASN A 322 8.57 -22.27 5.75
C ASN A 322 8.18 -20.85 6.20
N PHE A 323 6.97 -20.62 6.70
CA PHE A 323 6.56 -19.31 7.20
C PHE A 323 7.20 -19.01 8.55
N ARG A 324 7.57 -17.75 8.74
CA ARG A 324 8.27 -17.27 9.93
C ARG A 324 7.46 -17.47 11.21
N VAL A 325 8.17 -17.89 12.26
CA VAL A 325 7.71 -17.81 13.65
C VAL A 325 8.83 -17.16 14.47
N PHE A 326 8.55 -16.01 15.08
CA PHE A 326 9.56 -15.18 15.73
C PHE A 326 10.45 -15.93 16.73
N ASP A 327 9.85 -16.72 17.63
CA ASP A 327 10.60 -17.48 18.64
C ASP A 327 11.49 -18.57 18.05
N ARG A 328 11.11 -19.13 16.89
CA ARG A 328 11.84 -20.19 16.20
C ARG A 328 12.99 -19.64 15.38
N ASP A 329 12.72 -18.60 14.59
CA ASP A 329 13.60 -18.19 13.51
C ASP A 329 14.45 -16.95 13.84
N SER A 330 13.99 -16.14 14.80
CA SER A 330 14.64 -14.88 15.15
C SER A 330 15.00 -14.07 13.89
N LYS A 331 16.24 -13.56 13.80
CA LYS A 331 16.77 -12.77 12.70
C LYS A 331 17.12 -13.53 11.42
N SER A 332 16.77 -14.82 11.31
CA SER A 332 17.08 -15.61 10.11
C SER A 332 16.39 -15.04 8.86
N PRO A 333 17.10 -14.79 7.75
CA PRO A 333 16.48 -14.30 6.52
C PRO A 333 15.74 -15.39 5.71
N VAL A 334 15.88 -16.66 6.09
CA VAL A 334 15.40 -17.82 5.31
C VAL A 334 13.87 -17.97 5.24
N PRO A 335 13.13 -17.87 6.38
CA PRO A 335 11.68 -18.09 6.37
C PRO A 335 10.90 -17.07 5.56
N TRP A 336 9.75 -17.49 5.04
CA TRP A 336 8.80 -16.67 4.30
C TRP A 336 7.97 -15.75 5.21
N PRO A 337 7.53 -14.60 4.70
CA PRO A 337 7.92 -14.03 3.40
C PRO A 337 9.32 -13.40 3.45
N TRP A 338 9.98 -13.25 2.29
CA TRP A 338 11.31 -12.65 2.17
C TRP A 338 11.29 -11.11 2.23
N LEU A 339 10.56 -10.57 3.20
CA LEU A 339 10.44 -9.14 3.43
C LEU A 339 11.18 -8.73 4.72
N TYR A 340 11.73 -7.52 4.74
CA TYR A 340 12.24 -6.91 5.97
C TYR A 340 11.12 -6.68 6.99
N GLY A 341 11.48 -6.62 8.28
CA GLY A 341 10.57 -6.34 9.38
C GLY A 341 10.81 -4.96 9.98
N ASP A 342 9.95 -4.56 10.92
CA ASP A 342 9.95 -3.22 11.52
C ASP A 342 11.30 -2.81 12.11
N ALA A 343 12.00 -3.78 12.70
CA ALA A 343 13.28 -3.58 13.39
C ALA A 343 14.48 -3.99 12.54
N MET A 344 14.34 -4.00 11.21
CA MET A 344 15.45 -4.34 10.33
C MET A 344 16.63 -3.40 10.57
N ASN A 345 17.83 -3.98 10.64
CA ASN A 345 19.08 -3.25 10.75
C ASN A 345 20.17 -3.87 9.86
N VAL A 346 21.20 -3.12 9.50
CA VAL A 346 22.39 -3.54 8.78
C VAL A 346 23.64 -3.05 9.53
N PRO A 347 24.49 -3.96 10.03
CA PRO A 347 24.29 -5.41 10.10
C PRO A 347 23.03 -5.81 10.90
N PRO A 348 22.47 -7.01 10.66
CA PRO A 348 21.26 -7.48 11.35
C PRO A 348 21.36 -7.37 12.87
N ALA A 349 20.39 -6.70 13.48
CA ALA A 349 20.28 -6.62 14.93
C ALA A 349 19.82 -7.97 15.51
N ASP A 350 20.07 -8.19 16.80
CA ASP A 350 19.63 -9.40 17.49
C ASP A 350 18.16 -9.29 17.91
N THR A 351 17.27 -9.32 16.91
CA THR A 351 15.83 -9.16 17.07
C THR A 351 15.07 -10.14 16.17
N PRO A 352 13.94 -10.71 16.64
CA PRO A 352 13.06 -11.48 15.78
C PRO A 352 12.37 -10.64 14.70
N ARG A 353 12.28 -9.31 14.87
CA ARG A 353 11.61 -8.38 13.95
C ARG A 353 12.54 -7.81 12.87
N GLN A 354 13.70 -8.44 12.65
CA GLN A 354 14.57 -8.14 11.51
C GLN A 354 13.84 -8.37 10.16
N HIS A 355 12.94 -9.35 10.14
CA HIS A 355 12.14 -9.77 8.99
C HIS A 355 10.67 -9.91 9.41
N THR A 356 9.75 -9.70 8.47
CA THR A 356 8.31 -9.73 8.81
C THR A 356 7.77 -11.15 8.94
N THR A 357 6.60 -11.25 9.57
CA THR A 357 5.75 -12.46 9.66
C THR A 357 4.37 -12.14 9.07
N LEU A 358 3.61 -13.17 8.71
CA LEU A 358 2.18 -13.01 8.42
C LEU A 358 1.41 -12.61 9.69
N SER A 359 0.18 -12.13 9.54
CA SER A 359 -0.68 -11.79 10.67
C SER A 359 -1.03 -13.01 11.53
N ASP A 360 -1.43 -12.78 12.79
CA ASP A 360 -1.82 -13.88 13.68
C ASP A 360 -3.05 -14.64 13.14
N LEU A 361 -4.00 -13.93 12.53
CA LEU A 361 -5.13 -14.52 11.82
C LEU A 361 -4.68 -15.39 10.64
N GLN A 362 -3.76 -14.92 9.79
CA GLN A 362 -3.24 -15.68 8.66
C GLN A 362 -2.47 -16.93 9.13
N MET A 363 -1.60 -16.80 10.13
CA MET A 363 -0.88 -17.93 10.72
C MET A 363 -1.84 -18.94 11.36
N GLY A 364 -2.88 -18.46 12.05
CA GLY A 364 -3.91 -19.29 12.63
C GLY A 364 -4.74 -20.04 11.58
N PHE A 365 -5.01 -19.42 10.42
CA PHE A 365 -5.67 -20.08 9.29
C PHE A 365 -4.76 -21.09 8.59
N LEU A 366 -3.48 -20.78 8.38
CA LEU A 366 -2.53 -21.76 7.85
C LEU A 366 -2.38 -22.97 8.78
N ALA A 367 -2.41 -22.77 10.10
CA ALA A 367 -2.40 -23.88 11.05
C ALA A 367 -3.64 -24.77 10.91
N GLN A 368 -4.85 -24.20 10.75
CA GLN A 368 -6.06 -24.99 10.46
C GLN A 368 -5.99 -25.69 9.10
N TRP A 369 -5.43 -25.02 8.09
CA TRP A 369 -5.19 -25.58 6.77
C TRP A 369 -4.27 -26.80 6.83
N VAL A 370 -3.20 -26.79 7.63
CA VAL A 370 -2.35 -27.98 7.84
C VAL A 370 -3.16 -29.18 8.32
N GLU A 371 -4.07 -28.97 9.27
CA GLU A 371 -4.93 -30.02 9.83
C GLU A 371 -6.06 -30.47 8.86
N GLY A 372 -6.19 -29.85 7.68
CA GLY A 372 -7.27 -30.14 6.74
C GLY A 372 -8.61 -29.53 7.15
N ASP A 373 -8.62 -28.64 8.15
CA ASP A 373 -9.82 -28.01 8.68
C ASP A 373 -10.11 -26.67 7.99
N PHE A 374 -10.32 -26.72 6.68
CA PHE A 374 -10.64 -25.56 5.85
C PHE A 374 -11.72 -25.89 4.83
N ILE A 375 -12.33 -24.86 4.24
CA ILE A 375 -13.28 -25.03 3.15
C ILE A 375 -12.47 -25.11 1.85
N ALA A 376 -12.42 -26.30 1.24
CA ALA A 376 -11.72 -26.55 -0.02
C ALA A 376 -12.53 -26.06 -1.23
N ASP A 377 -12.78 -24.76 -1.28
CA ASP A 377 -13.68 -24.05 -2.21
C ASP A 377 -12.98 -23.46 -3.44
N TYR A 378 -11.79 -23.96 -3.80
CA TYR A 378 -11.15 -23.54 -5.05
C TYR A 378 -12.04 -23.84 -6.26
N ASP A 379 -12.37 -22.79 -7.00
CA ASP A 379 -13.04 -22.87 -8.29
C ASP A 379 -12.12 -22.25 -9.37
N PRO A 380 -11.51 -23.07 -10.24
CA PRO A 380 -10.64 -22.58 -11.31
C PRO A 380 -11.40 -21.78 -12.39
N ASP A 381 -12.72 -21.94 -12.47
CA ASP A 381 -13.58 -21.26 -13.43
C ASP A 381 -14.24 -20.00 -12.82
N ALA A 382 -13.97 -19.71 -11.54
CA ALA A 382 -14.48 -18.53 -10.87
C ALA A 382 -14.04 -17.25 -11.59
N CYS A 383 -15.03 -16.46 -12.01
CA CYS A 383 -14.81 -15.15 -12.59
C CYS A 383 -15.09 -14.09 -11.51
N PRO A 384 -14.05 -13.49 -10.90
CA PRO A 384 -14.26 -12.40 -9.94
C PRO A 384 -14.99 -11.23 -10.63
N PRO A 385 -15.79 -10.46 -9.87
CA PRO A 385 -16.53 -9.34 -10.42
C PRO A 385 -15.57 -8.30 -11.00
N ALA A 386 -15.72 -7.98 -12.29
CA ALA A 386 -14.89 -6.99 -12.97
C ALA A 386 -15.24 -5.53 -12.60
N SER A 387 -16.42 -5.31 -12.02
CA SER A 387 -16.88 -4.00 -11.54
C SER A 387 -17.75 -4.17 -10.29
N ILE A 388 -17.87 -3.08 -9.52
CA ILE A 388 -18.68 -3.06 -8.30
C ILE A 388 -20.18 -3.27 -8.60
N ASP A 389 -20.65 -2.86 -9.79
CA ASP A 389 -22.05 -3.04 -10.20
C ASP A 389 -22.42 -4.52 -10.41
N ALA A 390 -21.42 -5.41 -10.58
CA ALA A 390 -21.62 -6.86 -10.65
C ALA A 390 -21.69 -7.53 -9.26
N VAL A 391 -21.44 -6.78 -8.18
CA VAL A 391 -21.49 -7.27 -6.80
C VAL A 391 -22.88 -6.99 -6.24
N PRO A 392 -23.55 -7.94 -5.55
CA PRO A 392 -24.83 -7.67 -4.91
C PRO A 392 -24.75 -6.46 -3.97
N VAL A 393 -25.76 -5.59 -3.98
CA VAL A 393 -25.74 -4.30 -3.24
C VAL A 393 -25.40 -4.47 -1.76
N ALA A 394 -25.89 -5.55 -1.13
CA ALA A 394 -25.60 -5.85 0.26
C ALA A 394 -24.10 -6.12 0.54
N ASP A 395 -23.36 -6.60 -0.46
CA ASP A 395 -21.95 -7.00 -0.37
C ASP A 395 -20.99 -5.93 -0.93
N GLN A 396 -21.51 -4.95 -1.69
CA GLN A 396 -20.71 -3.85 -2.25
C GLN A 396 -19.91 -3.07 -1.19
N PRO A 397 -20.45 -2.74 0.00
CA PRO A 397 -19.68 -2.05 1.04
C PRO A 397 -18.42 -2.79 1.48
N ASP A 398 -18.51 -4.11 1.67
CA ASP A 398 -17.38 -4.95 2.08
C ASP A 398 -16.37 -5.09 0.93
N MET A 399 -16.84 -5.24 -0.31
CA MET A 399 -15.99 -5.25 -1.49
C MET A 399 -15.17 -3.95 -1.61
N LEU A 400 -15.82 -2.79 -1.49
CA LEU A 400 -15.13 -1.48 -1.57
C LEU A 400 -14.10 -1.32 -0.45
N THR A 401 -14.46 -1.74 0.78
CA THR A 401 -13.55 -1.71 1.93
C THR A 401 -12.31 -2.56 1.68
N ARG A 402 -12.51 -3.76 1.15
CA ARG A 402 -11.42 -4.68 0.79
C ARG A 402 -10.57 -4.14 -0.35
N ALA A 403 -11.20 -3.69 -1.43
CA ALA A 403 -10.52 -3.16 -2.61
C ALA A 403 -9.61 -1.98 -2.28
N ALA A 404 -10.06 -1.04 -1.45
CA ALA A 404 -9.22 0.11 -1.07
C ALA A 404 -7.96 -0.31 -0.30
N MET A 405 -8.04 -1.33 0.55
CA MET A 405 -6.96 -1.72 1.47
C MET A 405 -6.05 -2.84 0.95
N GLU A 406 -6.51 -3.71 0.04
CA GLU A 406 -5.68 -4.80 -0.52
C GLU A 406 -4.52 -4.29 -1.37
N PHE A 407 -4.65 -3.11 -1.97
CA PHE A 407 -3.59 -2.49 -2.78
C PHE A 407 -2.66 -1.58 -1.96
N CYS A 408 -2.87 -1.50 -0.64
CA CYS A 408 -1.96 -0.82 0.28
C CYS A 408 -1.01 -1.82 0.96
N LEU A 409 0.20 -1.38 1.29
CA LEU A 409 1.18 -2.23 1.97
C LEU A 409 0.86 -2.37 3.46
N ALA A 410 1.19 -3.53 4.01
CA ALA A 410 1.41 -3.70 5.44
C ALA A 410 2.80 -4.30 5.65
N ASP A 411 3.50 -3.83 6.69
CA ASP A 411 4.84 -4.23 7.12
C ASP A 411 5.94 -4.22 6.03
N ALA A 412 7.22 -4.07 6.36
CA ALA A 412 7.70 -3.44 7.60
C ALA A 412 7.05 -2.07 7.77
N PHE A 413 6.80 -1.66 9.01
CA PHE A 413 6.53 -0.27 9.29
C PHE A 413 7.85 0.43 9.56
N HIS A 414 8.55 0.79 8.47
CA HIS A 414 9.85 1.46 8.48
C HIS A 414 9.98 2.65 7.47
N PRO A 415 9.06 3.64 7.44
CA PRO A 415 7.74 3.66 8.07
C PRO A 415 6.66 2.89 7.28
N GLY A 416 6.88 2.54 6.01
CA GLY A 416 5.87 2.04 5.08
C GLY A 416 5.69 3.02 3.90
N CYS A 417 4.71 2.82 3.01
CA CYS A 417 4.44 3.76 1.91
C CYS A 417 3.19 4.62 2.13
N GLU A 418 2.00 4.01 2.23
CA GLU A 418 0.75 4.77 2.37
C GLU A 418 0.45 5.18 3.81
N MET A 419 0.68 4.25 4.73
CA MET A 419 0.33 4.32 6.16
C MET A 419 1.38 3.55 6.98
N THR A 420 1.27 3.62 8.31
CA THR A 420 2.23 2.95 9.21
C THR A 420 1.58 2.30 10.44
N TRP A 421 2.39 1.91 11.41
CA TRP A 421 2.07 1.08 12.57
C TRP A 421 0.86 1.48 13.43
N PRO A 422 0.39 2.74 13.54
CA PRO A 422 -0.85 3.02 14.24
C PRO A 422 -2.02 2.23 13.66
N MET A 423 -2.01 1.92 12.36
CA MET A 423 -3.10 1.17 11.70
C MET A 423 -3.30 -0.25 12.26
N ARG A 424 -2.32 -0.86 12.95
CA ARG A 424 -2.51 -2.14 13.67
C ARG A 424 -2.96 -1.99 15.12
N GLN A 425 -3.28 -0.78 15.56
CA GLN A 425 -3.75 -0.49 16.91
C GLN A 425 -5.27 -0.34 16.94
N ALA A 426 -5.93 -1.14 17.79
CA ALA A 426 -7.39 -1.16 17.87
C ALA A 426 -8.00 0.20 18.24
N GLY A 427 -7.30 1.03 19.01
CA GLY A 427 -7.80 2.34 19.43
C GLY A 427 -7.84 3.39 18.34
N MET A 428 -7.30 3.12 17.14
CA MET A 428 -7.51 3.95 15.95
C MET A 428 -8.96 3.91 15.47
N TYR A 429 -9.74 2.89 15.86
CA TYR A 429 -10.99 2.54 15.21
C TYR A 429 -12.21 2.72 16.13
N ALA A 430 -13.29 3.27 15.57
CA ALA A 430 -14.60 3.30 16.21
C ALA A 430 -15.37 1.99 15.99
N SER A 431 -15.18 1.37 14.82
CA SER A 431 -15.63 0.04 14.45
C SER A 431 -14.69 -0.50 13.35
N ALA A 432 -14.86 -1.76 12.93
CA ALA A 432 -14.00 -2.37 11.92
C ALA A 432 -13.84 -1.44 10.69
N PHE A 433 -12.58 -1.11 10.37
CA PHE A 433 -12.19 -0.21 9.28
C PHE A 433 -12.67 1.26 9.35
N ARG A 434 -13.43 1.66 10.37
CA ARG A 434 -13.87 3.07 10.57
C ARG A 434 -12.97 3.76 11.58
N LEU A 435 -12.22 4.77 11.12
CA LEU A 435 -11.35 5.55 11.98
C LEU A 435 -12.16 6.31 13.03
N LYS A 436 -11.66 6.32 14.26
CA LYS A 436 -12.23 7.06 15.38
C LYS A 436 -11.90 8.53 15.22
N ALA A 437 -12.91 9.38 15.01
CA ALA A 437 -12.72 10.83 14.99
C ALA A 437 -12.29 11.33 16.39
N ARG A 438 -11.42 12.36 16.41
CA ARG A 438 -11.06 13.06 17.64
C ARG A 438 -12.18 13.99 18.05
N ASP A 439 -12.48 14.00 19.34
CA ASP A 439 -13.30 15.03 19.98
C ASP A 439 -12.39 16.05 20.67
N GLY A 440 -12.56 17.33 20.32
CA GLY A 440 -11.76 18.44 20.84
C GLY A 440 -10.33 18.55 20.29
N ALA A 441 -9.52 19.40 20.93
CA ALA A 441 -8.16 19.68 20.50
C ALA A 441 -7.20 18.52 20.83
N GLU A 442 -6.25 18.24 19.94
CA GLU A 442 -5.17 17.30 20.22
C GLU A 442 -4.17 17.95 21.21
N PRO A 443 -3.81 17.28 22.33
CA PRO A 443 -2.87 17.83 23.28
C PRO A 443 -1.44 17.84 22.73
N ASP A 444 -0.60 18.74 23.26
CA ASP A 444 0.84 18.69 23.00
C ASP A 444 1.47 17.52 23.78
N TYR A 445 2.15 16.61 23.08
CA TYR A 445 2.84 15.46 23.67
C TYR A 445 4.29 15.76 24.10
N GLY A 446 4.73 17.02 24.01
CA GLY A 446 6.06 17.48 24.44
C GLY A 446 7.09 17.46 23.32
N GLN A 447 8.37 17.68 23.64
CA GLN A 447 9.44 17.73 22.62
C GLN A 447 9.82 16.36 22.05
N GLU A 448 9.55 15.29 22.80
CA GLU A 448 9.86 13.91 22.47
C GLU A 448 8.59 13.07 22.60
N LEU A 449 8.33 12.20 21.62
CA LEU A 449 7.25 11.24 21.70
C LEU A 449 7.66 10.11 22.65
N THR A 450 7.24 10.25 23.90
CA THR A 450 7.35 9.19 24.92
C THR A 450 6.30 8.09 24.65
N PRO A 451 6.27 6.99 25.43
CA PRO A 451 5.23 5.94 25.31
C PRO A 451 3.79 6.41 25.56
N ILE A 452 3.52 7.71 25.56
CA ILE A 452 2.17 8.31 25.65
C ILE A 452 1.30 8.02 24.43
N TRP A 453 1.85 7.38 23.39
CA TRP A 453 1.13 7.14 22.14
C TRP A 453 -0.17 6.34 22.34
N ASP A 454 -0.19 5.41 23.30
CA ASP A 454 -1.33 4.54 23.65
C ASP A 454 -2.23 5.11 24.77
N ALA A 455 -1.93 6.29 25.30
CA ALA A 455 -2.75 6.90 26.32
C ALA A 455 -4.16 7.21 25.78
N PRO A 456 -5.23 7.22 26.61
CA PRO A 456 -6.59 7.49 26.14
C PRO A 456 -6.77 8.81 25.37
N GLY A 457 -5.97 9.85 25.67
CA GLY A 457 -5.90 11.11 24.91
C GLY A 457 -4.71 11.22 23.96
N GLY A 458 -3.94 10.14 23.84
CA GLY A 458 -2.74 10.01 23.01
C GLY A 458 -3.04 10.09 21.51
N PRO A 459 -2.00 10.16 20.68
CA PRO A 459 -2.11 10.29 19.23
C PRO A 459 -2.76 9.10 18.53
N VAL A 460 -2.77 7.92 19.16
CA VAL A 460 -3.41 6.70 18.61
C VAL A 460 -4.83 6.55 19.18
N ASN A 461 -4.96 6.45 20.51
CA ASN A 461 -6.23 6.09 21.15
C ASN A 461 -7.20 7.28 21.35
N GLY A 462 -6.71 8.52 21.26
CA GLY A 462 -7.51 9.74 21.44
C GLY A 462 -8.38 10.14 20.26
N GLY A 463 -8.33 9.38 19.17
CA GLY A 463 -9.03 9.70 17.92
C GLY A 463 -8.18 10.56 16.98
N GLN A 464 -8.68 10.69 15.76
CA GLN A 464 -7.95 11.20 14.61
C GLN A 464 -8.55 12.53 14.12
N SER A 465 -7.66 13.44 13.74
CA SER A 465 -7.96 14.72 13.11
C SER A 465 -7.40 14.71 11.67
N PRO A 466 -7.78 15.66 10.79
CA PRO A 466 -7.17 15.74 9.45
C PRO A 466 -5.63 15.73 9.54
N GLY A 467 -4.98 14.89 8.74
CA GLY A 467 -3.52 14.71 8.73
C GLY A 467 -2.96 13.73 9.77
N SER A 468 -3.79 13.16 10.66
CA SER A 468 -3.32 12.27 11.74
C SER A 468 -2.79 10.92 11.24
N ILE A 469 -3.19 10.48 10.04
CA ILE A 469 -2.80 9.17 9.51
C ILE A 469 -1.44 9.21 8.79
N THR A 470 -1.17 10.26 8.03
CA THR A 470 0.04 10.39 7.21
C THR A 470 1.19 11.12 7.91
N ARG A 471 0.95 11.79 9.05
CA ARG A 471 1.97 12.55 9.81
C ARG A 471 3.20 11.75 10.23
N TRP A 472 3.03 10.45 10.39
CA TRP A 472 4.08 9.51 10.81
C TRP A 472 5.07 9.17 9.71
N MET A 473 4.70 9.44 8.45
CA MET A 473 5.49 9.06 7.28
C MET A 473 6.70 9.98 7.10
N ALA A 474 7.56 9.60 6.16
CA ALA A 474 8.70 10.41 5.74
C ALA A 474 8.27 11.78 5.20
N VAL A 475 9.08 12.79 5.50
CA VAL A 475 8.97 14.13 4.90
C VAL A 475 10.28 14.51 4.19
N PRO A 476 10.26 14.69 2.86
CA PRO A 476 9.16 14.36 1.96
C PRO A 476 9.14 12.86 1.59
N TRP A 477 7.98 12.34 1.18
CA TRP A 477 7.77 10.90 0.89
C TRP A 477 8.70 10.30 -0.17
N GLN A 478 9.19 11.12 -1.11
CA GLN A 478 10.10 10.70 -2.19
C GLN A 478 11.41 10.12 -1.64
N THR A 479 11.90 10.69 -0.53
CA THR A 479 13.16 10.25 0.08
C THR A 479 13.05 8.82 0.64
N ASP A 480 11.88 8.46 1.15
CA ASP A 480 11.59 7.09 1.60
C ASP A 480 11.47 6.11 0.44
N THR A 481 10.76 6.52 -0.62
CA THR A 481 10.57 5.71 -1.84
C THR A 481 11.92 5.37 -2.47
N ALA A 482 12.80 6.36 -2.66
CA ALA A 482 14.16 6.14 -3.17
C ALA A 482 15.04 5.25 -2.27
N SER A 483 14.64 5.10 -1.00
CA SER A 483 15.36 4.32 0.01
C SER A 483 14.71 2.95 0.27
N CYS A 484 13.54 2.66 -0.30
CA CYS A 484 12.88 1.36 -0.22
C CYS A 484 13.54 0.37 -1.19
N ARG A 485 14.52 -0.40 -0.71
CA ARG A 485 15.34 -1.30 -1.55
C ARG A 485 15.35 -2.74 -1.04
N SER A 486 16.16 -3.56 -1.70
CA SER A 486 16.34 -4.97 -1.43
C SER A 486 17.82 -5.36 -1.31
N GLY A 487 18.07 -6.56 -0.77
CA GLY A 487 19.38 -7.21 -0.85
C GLY A 487 20.50 -6.45 -0.13
N TYR A 488 20.21 -5.73 0.96
CA TYR A 488 21.23 -4.96 1.70
C TYR A 488 22.38 -5.84 2.21
N THR A 489 22.11 -7.11 2.51
CA THR A 489 23.14 -8.11 2.86
C THR A 489 23.51 -8.93 1.63
N LYS A 490 24.28 -8.33 0.70
CA LYS A 490 24.65 -8.95 -0.59
C LYS A 490 25.36 -10.30 -0.48
N ALA A 491 26.02 -10.58 0.66
CA ALA A 491 26.67 -11.86 0.91
C ALA A 491 25.68 -13.00 1.14
N TYR A 492 24.44 -12.69 1.54
CA TYR A 492 23.34 -13.65 1.63
C TYR A 492 22.67 -13.80 0.26
N ASP A 493 22.08 -12.71 -0.24
CA ASP A 493 21.42 -12.66 -1.55
C ASP A 493 21.34 -11.19 -2.03
N PRO A 494 21.56 -10.90 -3.33
CA PRO A 494 21.54 -9.54 -3.86
C PRO A 494 20.13 -8.95 -4.10
N TYR A 495 19.07 -9.75 -4.02
CA TYR A 495 17.68 -9.39 -4.33
C TYR A 495 16.73 -9.54 -3.16
N VAL A 496 17.04 -10.39 -2.19
CA VAL A 496 16.23 -10.59 -0.98
C VAL A 496 17.07 -10.57 0.30
N PRO A 497 16.49 -10.22 1.46
CA PRO A 497 15.12 -9.73 1.66
C PRO A 497 14.88 -8.34 1.04
N THR A 498 13.62 -7.93 0.94
CA THR A 498 13.22 -6.65 0.34
C THR A 498 12.22 -5.90 1.22
N PHE A 499 12.11 -4.57 1.07
CA PHE A 499 11.07 -3.79 1.76
C PHE A 499 9.70 -4.00 1.09
N TRP A 500 9.37 -3.24 0.03
CA TRP A 500 8.01 -3.21 -0.54
C TRP A 500 8.01 -3.27 -2.08
N PRO A 501 8.44 -4.39 -2.68
CA PRO A 501 8.59 -4.50 -4.14
C PRO A 501 7.26 -4.30 -4.89
N ALA A 502 6.12 -4.62 -4.27
CA ALA A 502 4.79 -4.45 -4.88
C ALA A 502 4.40 -2.98 -5.10
N ARG A 503 5.08 -2.03 -4.47
CA ARG A 503 4.81 -0.58 -4.53
C ARG A 503 6.01 0.20 -5.02
N VAL A 504 7.21 -0.25 -4.66
CA VAL A 504 8.50 0.27 -5.09
C VAL A 504 9.31 -0.89 -5.67
N PRO A 505 9.15 -1.22 -6.97
CA PRO A 505 9.83 -2.34 -7.61
C PRO A 505 11.36 -2.30 -7.45
N ASN A 506 12.01 -3.45 -7.51
CA ASN A 506 13.47 -3.55 -7.45
C ASN A 506 14.03 -3.98 -8.81
N GLU A 507 13.49 -5.06 -9.34
CA GLU A 507 13.91 -5.69 -10.58
C GLU A 507 12.69 -6.01 -11.45
N VAL A 508 12.66 -5.52 -12.69
CA VAL A 508 11.47 -5.54 -13.57
C VAL A 508 11.78 -6.13 -14.95
N VAL A 509 10.76 -6.56 -15.68
CA VAL A 509 10.86 -6.77 -17.14
C VAL A 509 10.79 -5.40 -17.81
N SER A 510 11.80 -5.03 -18.61
CA SER A 510 11.78 -3.75 -19.32
C SER A 510 11.01 -3.83 -20.64
N ALA A 511 10.56 -2.69 -21.16
CA ALA A 511 9.90 -2.61 -22.47
C ALA A 511 10.77 -3.17 -23.61
N GLU A 512 12.10 -2.99 -23.54
CA GLU A 512 13.05 -3.56 -24.51
C GLU A 512 13.10 -5.09 -24.43
N ALA A 513 13.12 -5.64 -23.22
CA ALA A 513 13.08 -7.09 -23.03
C ALA A 513 11.76 -7.67 -23.56
N TYR A 514 10.63 -7.03 -23.25
CA TYR A 514 9.32 -7.44 -23.75
C TYR A 514 9.23 -7.42 -25.28
N SER A 515 9.86 -6.43 -25.93
CA SER A 515 9.94 -6.37 -27.39
C SER A 515 10.68 -7.57 -27.98
N VAL A 516 11.75 -8.04 -27.33
CA VAL A 516 12.47 -9.26 -27.74
C VAL A 516 11.62 -10.51 -27.47
N ILE A 517 10.99 -10.61 -26.29
CA ILE A 517 10.16 -11.75 -25.89
C ILE A 517 9.02 -12.02 -26.90
N THR A 518 8.43 -10.95 -27.45
CA THR A 518 7.31 -11.02 -28.39
C THR A 518 7.74 -11.07 -29.86
N ASP A 519 9.02 -10.84 -30.17
CA ASP A 519 9.53 -10.92 -31.54
C ASP A 519 9.65 -12.38 -32.01
N THR A 520 8.71 -12.80 -32.86
CA THR A 520 8.68 -14.15 -33.45
C THR A 520 9.84 -14.43 -34.43
N SER A 521 10.59 -13.39 -34.84
CA SER A 521 11.79 -13.56 -35.67
C SER A 521 13.05 -13.83 -34.84
N ALA A 522 13.04 -13.50 -33.55
CA ALA A 522 14.12 -13.81 -32.62
C ALA A 522 14.16 -15.32 -32.30
N SER A 523 15.34 -15.84 -31.97
CA SER A 523 15.45 -17.24 -31.57
C SER A 523 14.75 -17.47 -30.23
N MET A 524 14.17 -18.66 -30.01
CA MET A 524 13.55 -18.99 -28.71
C MET A 524 14.54 -18.80 -27.54
N GLN A 525 15.83 -19.09 -27.77
CA GLN A 525 16.88 -18.88 -26.78
C GLN A 525 17.02 -17.40 -26.41
N ASP A 526 17.02 -16.48 -27.39
CA ASP A 526 17.12 -15.04 -27.14
C ASP A 526 15.88 -14.51 -26.42
N ARG A 527 14.70 -15.03 -26.79
CA ARG A 527 13.42 -14.69 -26.16
C ARG A 527 13.37 -15.12 -24.69
N ILE A 528 13.82 -16.35 -24.39
CA ILE A 528 13.95 -16.85 -23.01
C ILE A 528 15.02 -16.05 -22.25
N ALA A 529 16.15 -15.72 -22.88
CA ALA A 529 17.17 -14.87 -22.26
C ALA A 529 16.64 -13.47 -21.93
N ALA A 530 15.80 -12.88 -22.80
CA ALA A 530 15.12 -11.62 -22.52
C ALA A 530 14.10 -11.73 -21.39
N PHE A 531 13.31 -12.83 -21.35
CA PHE A 531 12.34 -13.08 -20.28
C PHE A 531 12.98 -13.33 -18.92
N THR A 532 14.14 -13.98 -18.87
CA THR A 532 14.84 -14.25 -17.61
C THR A 532 15.62 -13.04 -17.11
N ASN A 533 15.98 -12.11 -18.00
CA ASN A 533 16.66 -10.90 -17.62
C ASN A 533 15.73 -9.93 -16.88
N ARG A 534 16.28 -9.29 -15.84
CA ARG A 534 15.55 -8.28 -15.05
C ARG A 534 16.35 -6.99 -14.99
N ALA A 535 15.72 -5.90 -15.39
CA ALA A 535 16.30 -4.57 -15.37
C ALA A 535 16.21 -3.95 -13.96
N ASP A 536 17.17 -3.07 -13.65
CA ASP A 536 17.22 -2.34 -12.38
C ASP A 536 16.19 -1.20 -12.39
N TRP A 537 15.12 -1.32 -11.60
CA TRP A 537 14.08 -0.29 -11.55
C TRP A 537 14.59 1.04 -11.00
N LEU A 538 15.65 1.00 -10.19
CA LEU A 538 16.27 2.19 -9.57
C LEU A 538 17.27 2.90 -10.49
N GLU A 539 17.46 2.44 -11.74
CA GLU A 539 18.41 3.04 -12.70
C GLU A 539 18.22 4.55 -12.91
N PRO A 540 16.99 5.09 -13.01
CA PRO A 540 16.77 6.53 -13.18
C PRO A 540 17.36 7.38 -12.03
N LEU A 541 17.52 6.82 -10.84
CA LEU A 541 18.05 7.54 -9.67
C LEU A 541 19.59 7.70 -9.73
N GLY A 542 20.26 7.02 -10.65
CA GLY A 542 21.72 6.95 -10.70
C GLY A 542 22.28 6.15 -9.52
N PRO A 543 22.11 4.81 -9.49
CA PRO A 543 22.52 3.99 -8.36
C PRO A 543 24.04 3.96 -8.13
N ASP A 544 24.85 4.48 -9.07
CA ASP A 544 26.29 4.75 -8.91
C ASP A 544 26.61 6.06 -8.18
N LYS A 545 25.63 6.95 -8.04
CA LYS A 545 25.78 8.23 -7.33
C LYS A 545 25.65 8.03 -5.83
N TYR A 546 26.12 9.02 -5.07
CA TYR A 546 25.98 9.01 -3.62
C TYR A 546 24.49 9.10 -3.21
N TYR A 547 24.18 8.61 -2.01
CA TYR A 547 22.81 8.45 -1.53
C TYR A 547 21.95 9.73 -1.62
N GLN A 548 22.48 10.87 -1.17
CA GLN A 548 21.74 12.14 -1.19
C GLN A 548 21.38 12.59 -2.61
N HIS A 549 22.19 12.28 -3.64
CA HIS A 549 21.80 12.52 -5.03
C HIS A 549 20.54 11.73 -5.38
N GLN A 550 20.50 10.45 -5.03
CA GLN A 550 19.41 9.55 -5.41
C GLN A 550 18.07 9.98 -4.80
N ILE A 551 18.05 10.36 -3.51
CA ILE A 551 16.81 10.81 -2.85
C ILE A 551 16.34 12.19 -3.35
N ASN A 552 17.26 13.12 -3.64
CA ASN A 552 16.89 14.43 -4.21
C ASN A 552 16.50 14.31 -5.69
N HIS A 553 17.05 13.34 -6.44
CA HIS A 553 16.59 13.03 -7.80
C HIS A 553 15.14 12.57 -7.79
N MET A 554 14.76 11.67 -6.86
CA MET A 554 13.37 11.23 -6.71
C MET A 554 12.42 12.40 -6.38
N ILE A 555 12.85 13.38 -5.57
CA ILE A 555 12.04 14.57 -5.25
C ILE A 555 11.61 15.32 -6.52
N HIS A 556 12.51 15.46 -7.50
CA HIS A 556 12.26 16.25 -8.70
C HIS A 556 11.79 15.43 -9.91
N HIS A 557 12.00 14.11 -9.89
CA HIS A 557 11.87 13.24 -11.06
C HIS A 557 11.20 11.90 -10.74
N PHE A 558 10.28 11.87 -9.76
CA PHE A 558 9.54 10.65 -9.42
C PHE A 558 8.76 10.09 -10.63
N ASP A 559 8.38 10.95 -11.57
CA ASP A 559 7.73 10.57 -12.82
C ASP A 559 8.64 9.79 -13.78
N GLN A 560 9.96 9.81 -13.61
CA GLN A 560 10.87 8.98 -14.42
C GLN A 560 10.90 7.52 -13.96
N MET A 561 10.33 7.21 -12.79
CA MET A 561 10.27 5.85 -12.29
C MET A 561 9.21 5.05 -13.04
N GLY A 562 9.53 3.81 -13.40
CA GLY A 562 8.65 2.97 -14.21
C GLY A 562 7.42 2.47 -13.45
N ILE A 563 6.27 2.46 -14.11
CA ILE A 563 5.04 1.80 -13.65
C ILE A 563 4.98 0.42 -14.31
N VAL A 564 4.70 -0.62 -13.53
CA VAL A 564 4.63 -2.00 -14.00
C VAL A 564 3.21 -2.31 -14.47
N GLU A 565 3.06 -2.47 -15.79
CA GLU A 565 1.79 -2.67 -16.49
C GLU A 565 1.62 -4.12 -16.95
N VAL A 566 0.39 -4.60 -17.07
CA VAL A 566 0.11 -5.97 -17.52
C VAL A 566 0.05 -6.01 -19.05
N HIS A 567 0.88 -6.87 -19.66
CA HIS A 567 0.90 -7.13 -21.10
C HIS A 567 0.54 -8.60 -21.41
N PRO A 568 0.03 -8.89 -22.61
CA PRO A 568 -0.15 -10.27 -23.05
C PRO A 568 1.19 -11.00 -23.23
N GLY A 569 1.22 -12.30 -22.93
CA GLY A 569 2.33 -13.16 -23.30
C GLY A 569 2.35 -13.45 -24.81
N PRO A 570 3.48 -13.95 -25.37
CA PRO A 570 3.54 -14.32 -26.78
C PRO A 570 2.60 -15.47 -27.13
N GLU A 571 1.75 -15.25 -28.14
CA GLU A 571 0.81 -16.26 -28.63
C GLU A 571 1.51 -17.56 -29.07
N GLY A 572 0.86 -18.70 -28.83
CA GLY A 572 1.34 -20.02 -29.25
C GLY A 572 2.65 -20.47 -28.60
N SER A 573 3.11 -19.81 -27.54
CA SER A 573 4.35 -20.11 -26.82
C SER A 573 4.12 -20.35 -25.30
N SER A 574 2.95 -20.88 -24.92
CA SER A 574 2.55 -21.08 -23.51
C SER A 574 3.48 -22.00 -22.73
N ASP A 575 4.22 -22.88 -23.41
CA ASP A 575 5.20 -23.79 -22.81
C ASP A 575 6.53 -23.07 -22.48
N ALA A 576 6.70 -21.81 -22.90
CA ALA A 576 7.94 -21.05 -22.72
C ALA A 576 7.74 -19.71 -22.02
N PHE A 577 6.51 -19.17 -22.03
CA PHE A 577 6.17 -17.89 -21.42
C PHE A 577 4.77 -17.95 -20.80
N PRO A 578 4.53 -17.23 -19.69
CA PRO A 578 3.21 -17.11 -19.09
C PRO A 578 2.23 -16.37 -20.01
N ALA A 579 0.93 -16.57 -19.78
CA ALA A 579 -0.14 -15.93 -20.55
C ALA A 579 -0.15 -14.40 -20.43
N THR A 580 0.38 -13.86 -19.33
CA THR A 580 0.58 -12.43 -19.11
C THR A 580 2.00 -12.18 -18.61
N ILE A 581 2.55 -11.04 -18.99
CA ILE A 581 3.87 -10.56 -18.57
C ILE A 581 3.67 -9.14 -18.05
N GLN A 582 4.15 -8.85 -16.84
CA GLN A 582 4.12 -7.47 -16.35
C GLN A 582 5.42 -6.74 -16.68
N VAL A 583 5.31 -5.57 -17.30
CA VAL A 583 6.40 -4.85 -17.96
C VAL A 583 6.45 -3.42 -17.44
N SER A 584 7.64 -2.91 -17.19
CA SER A 584 7.81 -1.50 -16.84
C SER A 584 7.65 -0.59 -18.06
N ASP A 585 6.84 0.46 -17.92
CA ASP A 585 6.50 1.40 -18.99
C ASP A 585 7.62 2.40 -19.35
N GLN A 586 8.63 2.55 -18.47
CA GLN A 586 9.79 3.39 -18.71
C GLN A 586 10.94 2.56 -19.28
N PRO A 587 11.77 3.12 -20.17
CA PRO A 587 12.96 2.44 -20.65
C PRO A 587 13.94 2.26 -19.48
N GLN A 588 14.48 1.06 -19.32
CA GLN A 588 15.61 0.82 -18.43
C GLN A 588 16.74 0.16 -19.21
N LYS A 589 17.99 0.52 -18.88
CA LYS A 589 19.14 -0.14 -19.49
C LYS A 589 19.14 -1.63 -19.13
N THR A 590 18.87 -2.46 -20.13
CA THR A 590 18.98 -3.91 -20.03
C THR A 590 20.43 -4.26 -19.68
N ARG A 591 20.65 -4.94 -18.55
CA ARG A 591 21.96 -5.58 -18.33
C ARG A 591 22.01 -6.79 -19.25
N LEU A 592 22.79 -6.71 -20.32
CA LEU A 592 23.21 -7.93 -21.02
C LEU A 592 23.96 -8.78 -20.00
N MET A 593 23.34 -9.86 -19.52
CA MET A 593 24.02 -10.88 -18.75
C MET A 593 25.09 -11.50 -19.65
N ALA A 594 26.33 -11.03 -19.55
CA ALA A 594 27.44 -11.92 -19.80
C ALA A 594 27.29 -13.06 -18.79
N MET A 595 27.11 -14.30 -19.27
CA MET A 595 27.11 -15.54 -18.47
C MET A 595 28.50 -15.78 -17.83
N ALA A 596 28.99 -14.84 -17.03
CA ALA A 596 30.24 -14.90 -16.30
C ALA A 596 29.93 -14.88 -14.80
N LYS A 597 29.97 -16.08 -14.23
CA LYS A 597 30.14 -16.41 -12.80
C LYS A 597 30.22 -15.19 -11.85
N GLY A 598 29.17 -15.00 -11.05
CA GLY A 598 29.28 -14.39 -9.72
C GLY A 598 29.73 -12.93 -9.64
N ALA A 599 29.66 -12.15 -10.72
CA ALA A 599 29.94 -10.72 -10.63
C ALA A 599 28.74 -9.98 -10.01
N ALA A 600 28.92 -9.51 -8.77
CA ALA A 600 28.01 -8.54 -8.16
C ALA A 600 27.82 -7.32 -9.08
N PRO A 601 26.69 -6.60 -8.99
CA PRO A 601 26.47 -5.34 -9.70
C PRO A 601 27.68 -4.40 -9.55
N GLN A 602 28.52 -4.28 -10.57
CA GLN A 602 29.58 -3.28 -10.58
C GLN A 602 28.92 -1.90 -10.62
N GLY A 603 29.29 -1.03 -9.68
CA GLY A 603 28.92 0.39 -9.70
C GLY A 603 27.66 0.79 -8.93
N ARG A 604 27.07 -0.02 -8.02
CA ARG A 604 26.06 0.51 -7.08
C ARG A 604 26.74 1.09 -5.81
N SER A 605 26.31 2.25 -5.35
CA SER A 605 26.71 2.84 -4.07
C SER A 605 26.43 1.89 -2.90
N ASP A 606 27.34 1.80 -1.93
CA ASP A 606 27.07 1.09 -0.69
C ASP A 606 26.12 1.90 0.19
N LEU A 607 24.95 1.32 0.48
CA LEU A 607 23.89 1.93 1.30
C LEU A 607 23.70 1.20 2.63
N SER A 608 24.62 0.33 3.02
CA SER A 608 24.58 -0.35 4.33
C SER A 608 24.79 0.59 5.54
N HIS A 609 25.09 1.86 5.27
CA HIS A 609 25.43 2.89 6.25
C HIS A 609 24.42 4.03 6.36
N ILE A 610 23.32 3.99 5.61
CA ILE A 610 22.30 5.05 5.67
C ILE A 610 21.41 4.88 6.89
N ASP A 611 20.83 5.99 7.39
CA ASP A 611 19.94 6.00 8.56
C ASP A 611 18.77 5.02 8.46
N LYS A 612 18.27 4.74 7.24
CA LYS A 612 17.19 3.77 7.00
C LYS A 612 17.51 2.35 7.45
N VAL A 613 18.79 1.99 7.52
CA VAL A 613 19.20 0.63 7.89
C VAL A 613 20.12 0.60 9.10
N GLN A 614 20.33 1.73 9.78
CA GLN A 614 21.17 1.84 10.98
C GLN A 614 20.41 2.49 12.14
N ARG A 615 19.30 1.88 12.55
CA ARG A 615 18.43 2.38 13.65
C ARG A 615 18.72 1.78 15.01
N LEU A 616 19.36 0.61 15.04
CA LEU A 616 19.62 -0.12 16.28
C LEU A 616 21.13 -0.21 16.55
N PRO A 617 21.53 -0.13 17.83
CA PRO A 617 22.93 -0.32 18.20
C PRO A 617 23.35 -1.75 17.83
N VAL A 618 24.40 -1.85 17.01
CA VAL A 618 25.05 -3.12 16.74
C VAL A 618 25.87 -3.46 17.97
N LYS A 619 25.47 -4.46 18.75
CA LYS A 619 26.33 -4.99 19.82
C LYS A 619 27.63 -5.47 19.16
N GLY A 620 28.75 -4.86 19.51
CA GLY A 620 30.07 -5.36 19.12
C GLY A 620 30.20 -6.81 19.55
N GLY A 621 30.60 -7.67 18.62
CA GLY A 621 30.85 -9.09 18.88
C GLY A 621 32.05 -9.33 19.78
#